data_AF-A0A9N8MGH5-F1
#
_entry.id   AF-A0A9N8MGH5-F1
#
_cell.length_a   1.000
_cell.length_b   1.000
_cell.length_c   1.000
_cell.angle_alpha   90.00
_cell.angle_beta   90.00
_cell.angle_gamma   90.00
#
_symmetry.space_group_name_H-M   'P 1'
#
loop_
_entity.id
_entity.type
_entity.pdbx_description
1 polymer ?
#
loop_
_entity_poly.entity_id
_entity_poly.type
_entity_poly.pdbx_seq_one_letter_code
_entity_poly.pdbx_strand_id
1 'polypeptide(L)'
;MEITLPNADKDFVESLIPQKFPFVMVDEVSEYSENHVISGFTIKEDNIFVSEGVFQASGLIEHQAQSVALHTGYKYFLLGKESPTGYIGAIKSFEAESLPKVGDQLVTEATILNEMLGVTLVEIITKINDTVIAKSQMKTVVK
;
A
#
# COMPACT_ATOMS: atom_id res chain seq x y z
N MET A 1 3.81 23.72 5.16
CA MET A 1 3.10 23.34 3.93
C MET A 1 1.82 22.67 4.40
N GLU A 2 0.65 23.22 4.07
CA GLU A 2 -0.62 22.51 4.35
C GLU A 2 -0.70 21.35 3.37
N ILE A 3 -0.62 20.12 3.89
CA ILE A 3 -0.78 18.91 3.08
C ILE A 3 -2.27 18.56 3.09
N THR A 4 -2.86 18.54 1.90
CA THR A 4 -4.27 18.17 1.68
C THR A 4 -4.35 16.82 0.98
N LEU A 5 -5.36 16.03 1.32
CA LEU A 5 -5.69 14.78 0.63
C LEU A 5 -6.80 15.03 -0.42
N PRO A 6 -6.81 14.34 -1.57
CA PRO A 6 -5.81 13.35 -2.00
C PRO A 6 -4.46 13.99 -2.36
N ASN A 7 -3.37 13.25 -2.18
CA ASN A 7 -2.02 13.71 -2.50
C ASN A 7 -1.22 12.65 -3.28
N ALA A 8 -0.79 13.01 -4.47
CA ALA A 8 0.04 12.22 -5.38
C ALA A 8 1.40 12.89 -5.70
N ASP A 9 1.83 13.85 -4.87
CA ASP A 9 3.18 14.40 -4.97
C ASP A 9 4.19 13.30 -4.64
N LYS A 10 5.04 12.98 -5.62
CA LYS A 10 5.96 11.85 -5.55
C LYS A 10 6.88 11.93 -4.34
N ASP A 11 7.49 13.09 -4.11
CA ASP A 11 8.47 13.27 -3.03
C ASP A 11 7.78 13.12 -1.66
N PHE A 12 6.56 13.64 -1.54
CA PHE A 12 5.75 13.43 -0.35
C PHE A 12 5.39 11.95 -0.14
N VAL A 13 4.77 11.28 -1.11
CA VAL A 13 4.34 9.88 -0.98
C VAL A 13 5.52 8.95 -0.70
N GLU A 14 6.64 9.13 -1.41
CA GLU A 14 7.86 8.34 -1.18
C GLU A 14 8.57 8.68 0.14
N SER A 15 8.30 9.84 0.76
CA SER A 15 8.79 10.17 2.11
C SER A 15 8.05 9.42 3.22
N LEU A 16 6.82 8.98 2.94
CA LEU A 16 5.98 8.26 3.90
C LEU A 16 6.38 6.78 4.02
N ILE A 17 7.11 6.23 3.05
CA ILE A 17 7.51 4.82 3.06
C ILE A 17 9.03 4.66 3.02
N PRO A 18 9.59 3.61 3.65
CA PRO A 18 11.03 3.36 3.62
C PRO A 18 11.53 2.84 2.26
N GLN A 19 10.66 2.23 1.44
CA GLN A 19 11.01 1.67 0.14
C GLN A 19 11.46 2.75 -0.84
N LYS A 20 12.36 2.39 -1.76
CA LYS A 20 12.92 3.27 -2.79
C LYS A 20 12.92 2.57 -4.15
N PHE A 21 12.97 3.35 -5.22
CA PHE A 21 13.03 2.82 -6.59
C PHE A 21 14.18 1.79 -6.73
N PRO A 22 13.96 0.64 -7.39
CA PRO A 22 12.80 0.25 -8.21
C PRO A 22 11.69 -0.50 -7.45
N PHE A 23 11.63 -0.42 -6.12
CA PHE A 23 10.74 -1.19 -5.26
C PHE A 23 9.63 -0.33 -4.62
N VAL A 24 9.12 0.67 -5.33
CA VAL A 24 8.00 1.53 -4.90
C VAL A 24 6.75 1.18 -5.69
N MET A 25 5.68 0.83 -4.99
CA MET A 25 4.41 0.34 -5.52
C MET A 25 3.22 1.12 -4.95
N VAL A 26 3.41 2.39 -4.57
CA VAL A 26 2.34 3.34 -4.23
C VAL A 26 2.72 4.70 -4.81
N ASP A 27 1.75 5.45 -5.33
CA ASP A 27 1.98 6.78 -5.91
C ASP A 27 0.97 7.84 -5.43
N GLU A 28 -0.02 7.45 -4.63
CA GLU A 28 -1.02 8.36 -4.07
C GLU A 28 -1.46 7.90 -2.67
N VAL A 29 -1.73 8.87 -1.78
CA VAL A 29 -2.57 8.70 -0.59
C VAL A 29 -3.83 9.54 -0.78
N SER A 30 -5.00 8.90 -0.84
CA SER A 30 -6.27 9.57 -1.14
C SER A 30 -7.07 9.89 0.12
N GLU A 31 -7.03 8.98 1.10
CA GLU A 31 -7.74 9.10 2.38
C GLU A 31 -6.90 8.52 3.52
N TYR A 32 -7.08 9.06 4.72
CA TYR A 32 -6.42 8.58 5.93
C TYR A 32 -7.32 8.76 7.16
N SER A 33 -7.32 7.77 8.05
CA SER A 33 -7.82 7.85 9.42
C SER A 33 -6.93 7.01 10.35
N GLU A 34 -7.23 6.99 11.66
CA GLU A 34 -6.47 6.19 12.63
C GLU A 34 -6.43 4.69 12.29
N ASN A 35 -7.48 4.16 11.65
CA ASN A 35 -7.63 2.72 11.35
C ASN A 35 -7.73 2.41 9.86
N HIS A 36 -7.52 3.38 8.97
CA HIS A 36 -7.79 3.21 7.55
C HIS A 36 -6.92 4.10 6.66
N VAL A 37 -6.58 3.60 5.47
CA VAL A 37 -5.96 4.39 4.40
C VAL A 37 -6.49 3.95 3.04
N ILE A 38 -6.59 4.91 2.11
CA ILE A 38 -6.76 4.64 0.67
C ILE A 38 -5.49 5.09 -0.04
N SER A 39 -4.94 4.19 -0.84
CA SER A 39 -3.71 4.39 -1.62
C SER A 39 -3.94 4.11 -3.10
N GLY A 40 -3.17 4.78 -3.95
CA GLY A 40 -3.15 4.58 -5.40
C GLY A 40 -1.84 3.94 -5.88
N PHE A 41 -1.91 3.24 -7.01
CA PHE A 41 -0.73 2.84 -7.78
C PHE A 41 -1.03 2.68 -9.27
N THR A 42 -0.32 3.41 -10.13
CA THR A 42 -0.35 3.24 -11.59
C THR A 42 0.74 2.29 -12.06
N ILE A 43 0.35 1.19 -12.69
CA ILE A 43 1.30 0.14 -13.10
C ILE A 43 2.08 0.60 -14.34
N LYS A 44 3.39 0.73 -14.19
CA LYS A 44 4.30 1.09 -15.29
C LYS A 44 4.94 -0.15 -15.89
N GLU A 45 5.27 -0.06 -17.18
CA GLU A 45 5.89 -1.16 -17.94
C GLU A 45 7.26 -1.58 -17.37
N ASP A 46 7.99 -0.62 -16.79
CA ASP A 46 9.30 -0.83 -16.18
C ASP A 46 9.25 -1.34 -14.74
N ASN A 47 8.06 -1.59 -14.19
CA ASN A 47 7.94 -2.15 -12.85
C ASN A 47 8.45 -3.59 -12.82
N ILE A 48 9.28 -3.88 -11.82
CA ILE A 48 9.98 -5.17 -11.66
C ILE A 48 9.05 -6.40 -11.53
N PHE A 49 7.79 -6.19 -11.15
CA PHE A 49 6.79 -7.25 -11.03
C PHE A 49 5.91 -7.37 -12.28
N VAL A 50 6.22 -6.67 -13.37
CA VAL A 50 5.57 -6.87 -14.67
C VAL A 50 6.28 -7.99 -15.43
N SER A 51 5.48 -8.92 -15.96
CA SER A 51 5.91 -9.96 -16.89
C SER A 51 4.89 -10.03 -18.02
N GLU A 52 5.37 -9.94 -19.27
CA GLU A 52 4.51 -9.97 -20.48
C GLU A 52 3.34 -8.96 -20.42
N GLY A 53 3.58 -7.76 -19.87
CA GLY A 53 2.59 -6.69 -19.74
C GLY A 53 1.55 -6.90 -18.62
N VAL A 54 1.72 -7.94 -17.80
CA VAL A 54 0.85 -8.25 -16.65
C VAL A 54 1.63 -8.05 -15.36
N PHE A 55 1.06 -7.32 -14.41
CA PHE A 55 1.61 -7.14 -13.07
C PHE A 55 1.25 -8.33 -12.19
N GLN A 56 2.28 -9.02 -11.73
CA GLN A 56 2.15 -10.35 -11.12
C GLN A 56 1.58 -10.26 -9.70
N ALA A 57 1.10 -11.41 -9.18
CA ALA A 57 0.55 -11.52 -7.83
C ALA A 57 1.53 -11.05 -6.73
N SER A 58 2.84 -11.26 -6.93
CA SER A 58 3.88 -10.74 -6.02
C SER A 58 3.87 -9.22 -5.95
N GLY A 59 3.66 -8.54 -7.08
CA GLY A 59 3.50 -7.08 -7.12
C GLY A 59 2.24 -6.61 -6.41
N LEU A 60 1.12 -7.35 -6.52
CA LEU A 60 -0.10 -7.04 -5.77
C LEU A 60 0.13 -7.17 -4.25
N ILE A 61 0.78 -8.24 -3.80
CA ILE A 61 1.12 -8.43 -2.39
C ILE A 61 2.02 -7.29 -1.88
N GLU A 62 3.03 -6.92 -2.66
CA GLU A 62 3.94 -5.82 -2.29
C GLU A 62 3.23 -4.47 -2.27
N HIS A 63 2.41 -4.16 -3.28
CA HIS A 63 1.55 -2.97 -3.29
C HIS A 63 0.68 -2.90 -2.03
N GLN A 64 -0.03 -3.98 -1.70
CA GLN A 64 -0.87 -4.06 -0.51
C GLN A 64 -0.07 -3.86 0.79
N ALA A 65 1.12 -4.46 0.90
CA ALA A 65 2.00 -4.25 2.05
C ALA A 65 2.49 -2.79 2.15
N GLN A 66 2.82 -2.16 1.02
CA GLN A 66 3.20 -0.75 0.97
C GLN A 66 2.03 0.19 1.27
N SER A 67 0.79 -0.17 0.94
CA SER A 67 -0.39 0.56 1.41
C SER A 67 -0.49 0.56 2.94
N VAL A 68 -0.17 -0.55 3.61
CA VAL A 68 -0.09 -0.59 5.09
C VAL A 68 1.07 0.26 5.62
N ALA A 69 2.22 0.20 4.95
CA ALA A 69 3.36 1.05 5.30
C ALA A 69 3.01 2.54 5.14
N LEU A 70 2.25 2.91 4.10
CA LEU A 70 1.79 4.27 3.83
C LEU A 70 0.88 4.79 4.95
N HIS A 71 -0.02 3.96 5.49
CA HIS A 71 -0.81 4.29 6.69
C HIS A 71 0.08 4.66 7.87
N THR A 72 1.05 3.78 8.18
CA THR A 72 1.98 3.99 9.30
C THR A 72 2.86 5.22 9.06
N GLY A 73 3.34 5.41 7.84
CA GLY A 73 4.10 6.56 7.40
C GLY A 73 3.37 7.87 7.59
N TYR A 74 2.12 7.93 7.13
CA TYR A 74 1.27 9.12 7.29
C TYR A 74 1.01 9.41 8.77
N LYS A 75 0.75 8.39 9.59
CA LYS A 75 0.64 8.53 11.05
C LYS A 75 1.90 9.16 11.66
N TYR A 76 3.09 8.71 11.27
CA TYR A 76 4.35 9.26 11.79
C TYR A 76 4.64 10.67 11.28
N PHE A 77 4.31 10.96 10.02
CA PHE A 77 4.35 12.30 9.47
C PHE A 77 3.51 13.30 10.29
N LEU A 78 2.26 12.94 10.63
CA LEU A 78 1.39 13.77 11.48
C LEU A 78 1.98 14.00 12.88
N LEU A 79 2.79 13.07 13.38
CA LEU A 79 3.50 13.18 14.66
C LEU A 79 4.85 13.92 14.53
N GLY A 80 5.24 14.38 13.34
CA GLY A 80 6.54 15.00 13.08
C GLY A 80 7.71 14.03 13.24
N LYS A 81 7.51 12.75 12.97
CA LYS A 81 8.50 11.67 13.09
C LYS A 81 8.82 11.07 11.73
N GLU A 82 10.00 10.44 11.62
CA GLU A 82 10.37 9.65 10.45
C GLU A 82 9.53 8.37 10.35
N SER A 83 9.23 7.95 9.13
CA SER A 83 8.49 6.71 8.89
C SER A 83 9.30 5.50 9.39
N PRO A 84 8.71 4.63 10.22
CA PRO A 84 9.42 3.49 10.76
C PRO A 84 9.53 2.37 9.73
N THR A 85 10.48 1.45 9.95
CA THR A 85 10.54 0.23 9.14
C THR A 85 9.51 -0.77 9.64
N GLY A 86 8.56 -1.13 8.78
CA GLY A 86 7.60 -2.20 9.00
C GLY A 86 8.05 -3.52 8.37
N TYR A 87 7.62 -4.64 8.95
CA TYR A 87 7.84 -5.99 8.42
C TYR A 87 6.52 -6.73 8.28
N ILE A 88 6.38 -7.50 7.19
CA ILE A 88 5.30 -8.49 7.07
C ILE A 88 5.65 -9.66 8.00
N GLY A 89 4.91 -9.81 9.09
CA GLY A 89 5.06 -10.94 10.00
C GLY A 89 4.40 -12.21 9.44
N ALA A 90 3.23 -12.08 8.81
CA ALA A 90 2.56 -13.17 8.11
C ALA A 90 1.52 -12.66 7.11
N ILE A 91 1.34 -13.37 6.00
CA ILE A 91 0.17 -13.23 5.13
C ILE A 91 -0.79 -14.35 5.52
N LYS A 92 -1.93 -13.99 6.12
CA LYS A 92 -2.94 -14.95 6.60
C LYS A 92 -3.78 -15.49 5.44
N SER A 93 -4.12 -14.63 4.49
CA SER A 93 -4.80 -14.98 3.25
C SER A 93 -4.42 -13.97 2.16
N PHE A 94 -4.40 -14.45 0.92
CA PHE A 94 -4.29 -13.64 -0.28
C PHE A 94 -5.07 -14.33 -1.38
N GLU A 95 -5.99 -13.59 -2.00
CA GLU A 95 -6.79 -14.03 -3.13
C GLU A 95 -6.73 -12.95 -4.20
N ALA A 96 -6.41 -13.35 -5.43
CA ALA A 96 -6.49 -12.48 -6.60
C ALA A 96 -7.55 -13.05 -7.55
N GLU A 97 -8.59 -12.26 -7.81
CA GLU A 97 -9.65 -12.57 -8.78
C GLU A 97 -9.15 -12.35 -10.22
N SER A 98 -8.23 -11.39 -10.40
CA SER A 98 -7.56 -11.14 -11.67
C SER A 98 -6.21 -10.45 -11.44
N LEU A 99 -5.34 -10.50 -12.44
CA LEU A 99 -4.07 -9.77 -12.44
C LEU A 99 -4.19 -8.50 -13.30
N PRO A 100 -3.75 -7.35 -12.78
CA PRO A 100 -3.81 -6.10 -13.53
C PRO A 100 -2.74 -6.02 -14.61
N LYS A 101 -2.96 -5.15 -15.59
CA LYS A 101 -2.06 -4.92 -16.72
C LYS A 101 -1.32 -3.60 -16.58
N VAL A 102 -0.27 -3.44 -17.37
CA VAL A 102 0.40 -2.14 -17.53
C VAL A 102 -0.63 -1.08 -17.92
N GLY A 103 -0.57 0.07 -17.24
CA GLY A 103 -1.49 1.19 -17.42
C GLY A 103 -2.73 1.15 -16.53
N ASP A 104 -3.04 0.01 -15.89
CA ASP A 104 -4.13 -0.03 -14.91
C ASP A 104 -3.78 0.81 -13.68
N GLN A 105 -4.81 1.45 -13.12
CA GLN A 105 -4.74 2.19 -11.87
C GLN A 105 -5.37 1.35 -10.75
N LEU A 106 -4.57 1.04 -9.75
CA LEU A 106 -5.01 0.35 -8.54
C LEU A 106 -5.47 1.37 -7.52
N VAL A 107 -6.62 1.10 -6.91
CA VAL A 107 -7.10 1.79 -5.71
C VAL A 107 -7.18 0.74 -4.61
N THR A 108 -6.37 0.91 -3.56
CA THR A 108 -6.27 -0.05 -2.47
C THR A 108 -6.67 0.58 -1.15
N GLU A 109 -7.63 -0.10 -0.51
CA GLU A 109 -8.15 0.20 0.81
C GLU A 109 -7.50 -0.73 1.82
N ALA A 110 -6.85 -0.19 2.85
CA ALA A 110 -6.27 -0.96 3.94
C ALA A 110 -6.90 -0.54 5.28
N THR A 111 -7.50 -1.50 5.98
CA THR A 111 -8.24 -1.29 7.23
C THR A 111 -7.62 -2.09 8.37
N ILE A 112 -7.20 -1.40 9.42
CA ILE A 112 -6.68 -2.01 10.65
C ILE A 112 -7.83 -2.65 11.40
N LEU A 113 -7.77 -3.98 11.53
CA LEU A 113 -8.77 -4.77 12.26
C LEU A 113 -8.44 -4.88 13.74
N ASN A 114 -7.15 -4.99 14.08
CA ASN A 114 -6.68 -5.14 15.46
C ASN A 114 -5.20 -4.76 15.57
N GLU A 115 -4.78 -4.22 16.71
CA GLU A 115 -3.39 -3.94 17.04
C GLU A 115 -3.12 -4.42 18.48
N MET A 116 -2.18 -5.35 18.65
CA MET A 116 -1.87 -5.94 19.96
C MET A 116 -0.40 -6.35 20.04
N LEU A 117 0.29 -5.96 21.13
CA LEU A 117 1.71 -6.29 21.38
C LEU A 117 2.66 -5.95 20.21
N GLY A 118 2.40 -4.84 19.51
CA GLY A 118 3.21 -4.39 18.36
C GLY A 118 2.92 -5.14 17.06
N VAL A 119 1.92 -6.02 17.03
CA VAL A 119 1.45 -6.71 15.82
C VAL A 119 0.11 -6.13 15.39
N THR A 120 0.03 -5.71 14.13
CA THR A 120 -1.19 -5.16 13.53
C THR A 120 -1.77 -6.16 12.53
N LEU A 121 -3.05 -6.51 12.67
CA LEU A 121 -3.80 -7.27 11.68
C LEU A 121 -4.55 -6.30 10.77
N VAL A 122 -4.32 -6.41 9.47
CA VAL A 122 -4.90 -5.52 8.46
C VAL A 122 -5.64 -6.34 7.42
N GLU A 123 -6.82 -5.88 7.02
CA GLU A 123 -7.54 -6.33 5.84
C GLU A 123 -7.35 -5.33 4.71
N ILE A 124 -7.08 -5.84 3.51
CA ILE A 124 -6.68 -5.02 2.37
C ILE A 124 -7.45 -5.46 1.13
N ILE A 125 -8.04 -4.49 0.43
CA ILE A 125 -8.84 -4.71 -0.77
C ILE A 125 -8.30 -3.82 -1.88
N THR A 126 -7.92 -4.43 -3.01
CA THR A 126 -7.43 -3.71 -4.20
C THR A 126 -8.50 -3.77 -5.29
N LYS A 127 -8.78 -2.62 -5.90
CA LYS A 127 -9.78 -2.45 -6.95
C LYS A 127 -9.18 -1.81 -8.21
N ILE A 128 -9.80 -2.09 -9.35
CA ILE A 128 -9.66 -1.33 -10.60
C ILE A 128 -11.07 -0.94 -11.05
N ASN A 129 -11.33 0.34 -11.30
CA ASN A 129 -12.66 0.83 -11.71
C ASN A 129 -13.79 0.26 -10.82
N ASP A 130 -13.62 0.37 -9.49
CA ASP A 130 -14.52 -0.16 -8.45
C ASP A 130 -14.71 -1.69 -8.40
N THR A 131 -14.10 -2.44 -9.32
CA THR A 131 -14.13 -3.90 -9.32
C THR A 131 -13.00 -4.43 -8.46
N VAL A 132 -13.32 -5.29 -7.48
CA VAL A 132 -12.31 -5.93 -6.65
C VAL A 132 -11.49 -6.91 -7.48
N ILE A 133 -10.16 -6.78 -7.41
CA ILE A 133 -9.24 -7.68 -8.11
C ILE A 133 -8.40 -8.51 -7.15
N ALA A 134 -8.20 -8.06 -5.91
CA ALA A 134 -7.47 -8.81 -4.90
C ALA A 134 -7.92 -8.44 -3.47
N LYS A 135 -7.84 -9.41 -2.57
CA LYS A 135 -8.09 -9.26 -1.13
C LYS A 135 -7.00 -9.97 -0.34
N SER A 136 -6.60 -9.40 0.78
CA SER A 136 -5.69 -10.07 1.70
C SER A 136 -5.95 -9.73 3.15
N GLN A 137 -5.48 -10.60 4.03
CA GLN A 137 -5.27 -10.29 5.44
C GLN A 137 -3.81 -10.54 5.78
N MET A 138 -3.13 -9.55 6.35
CA MET A 138 -1.74 -9.67 6.76
C MET A 138 -1.51 -9.15 8.17
N LYS A 139 -0.51 -9.73 8.83
CA LYS A 139 0.03 -9.26 10.10
C LYS A 139 1.31 -8.50 9.82
N THR A 140 1.38 -7.25 10.28
CA THR A 140 2.57 -6.42 10.20
C THR A 140 3.11 -6.12 11.60
N VAL A 141 4.41 -5.83 11.67
CA VAL A 141 5.10 -5.43 12.90
C VAL A 141 5.91 -4.18 12.58
N VAL A 142 5.86 -3.19 13.47
CA VAL A 142 6.66 -1.96 13.38
C VAL A 142 7.78 -2.05 14.41
N LYS A 143 9.02 -1.76 14.00
CA LYS A 143 10.18 -1.72 14.90
C LYS A 143 10.38 -0.35 15.53
#